data_AF-A0A945NGC1-F1
#
_entry.id   AF-A0A945NGC1-F1
#
_cell.length_a   1.000
_cell.length_b   1.000
_cell.length_c   1.000
_cell.angle_alpha   90.00
_cell.angle_beta   90.00
_cell.angle_gamma   90.00
#
_symmetry.space_group_name_H-M   'P 1'
#
loop_
_entity.id
_entity.type
_entity.pdbx_description
1 polymer ?
#
loop_
_entity_poly.entity_id
_entity_poly.type
_entity_poly.pdbx_seq_one_letter_code
_entity_poly.pdbx_strand_id
1 'polypeptide(L)'
;MKKMYKSILAAVLSIVVFLGLGLSPAHAAGPDAGLYGTTDPTYTGVDHQALAILGLDSVGVRPNKAAVKWLADQQCLDGSFKSYRVSIRTACGPSDAVNSSGPNTNSTALAALALNATGNTAQ
;
A
#
# COMPACT_ATOMS: atom_id res chain seq x y z
N MET A 1 -28.20 -27.94 49.37
CA MET A 1 -26.77 -28.03 48.97
C MET A 1 -26.55 -27.25 47.69
N LYS A 2 -26.18 -25.96 47.74
CA LYS A 2 -25.60 -25.20 46.60
C LYS A 2 -24.68 -24.11 47.15
N LYS A 3 -23.42 -24.48 47.39
CA LYS A 3 -22.29 -23.55 47.58
C LYS A 3 -21.24 -23.94 46.54
N MET A 4 -20.51 -22.93 46.06
CA MET A 4 -19.39 -22.97 45.11
C MET A 4 -19.85 -23.10 43.64
N TYR A 5 -19.50 -22.20 42.72
CA TYR A 5 -18.16 -21.63 42.52
C TYR A 5 -18.22 -20.16 42.08
N LYS A 6 -17.62 -19.28 42.89
CA LYS A 6 -16.96 -18.05 42.45
C LYS A 6 -15.64 -18.48 41.82
N SER A 7 -15.56 -18.49 40.50
CA SER A 7 -14.35 -18.73 39.69
C SER A 7 -14.74 -18.34 38.26
N ILE A 8 -14.13 -17.44 37.50
CA ILE A 8 -12.83 -16.77 37.54
C ILE A 8 -13.05 -15.46 36.77
N LEU A 9 -12.97 -14.31 37.44
CA LEU A 9 -12.60 -13.05 36.77
C LEU A 9 -11.10 -12.90 36.97
N ALA A 10 -10.30 -13.40 36.03
CA ALA A 10 -8.89 -13.04 35.97
C ALA A 10 -8.33 -13.27 34.57
N ALA A 11 -7.89 -12.16 33.98
CA ALA A 11 -6.81 -12.04 33.01
C ALA A 11 -7.01 -12.71 31.64
N VAL A 12 -7.67 -12.00 30.73
CA VAL A 12 -7.08 -11.85 29.39
C VAL A 12 -6.35 -10.52 29.40
N LEU A 13 -5.09 -10.55 29.81
CA LEU A 13 -4.16 -9.46 29.54
C LEU A 13 -3.94 -9.49 28.03
N SER A 14 -4.77 -8.78 27.27
CA SER A 14 -4.56 -8.58 25.86
C SER A 14 -3.22 -7.86 25.70
N ILE A 15 -2.20 -8.63 25.36
CA ILE A 15 -0.96 -8.10 24.79
C ILE A 15 -1.38 -7.50 23.44
N VAL A 16 -1.81 -6.25 23.46
CA VAL A 16 -1.82 -5.41 22.27
C VAL A 16 -0.37 -5.00 22.07
N VAL A 17 0.46 -5.93 21.58
CA VAL A 17 1.71 -5.54 20.94
C VAL A 17 1.25 -4.66 19.79
N PHE A 18 1.45 -3.35 19.96
CA PHE A 18 1.28 -2.39 18.89
C PHE A 18 2.14 -2.87 17.72
N LEU A 19 1.49 -3.42 16.69
CA LEU A 19 2.04 -3.60 15.35
C LEU A 19 2.23 -2.21 14.68
N GLY A 20 2.75 -1.22 15.42
CA GLY A 20 2.96 0.14 14.96
C GLY A 20 4.00 0.24 13.83
N LEU A 21 4.81 -0.81 13.64
CA LEU A 21 5.79 -0.90 12.57
C LEU A 21 5.16 -1.10 11.18
N GLY A 22 3.92 -1.59 11.08
CA GLY A 22 3.26 -1.86 9.79
C GLY A 22 2.31 -0.78 9.30
N LEU A 23 1.99 0.23 10.14
CA LEU A 23 0.96 1.22 9.83
C LEU A 23 1.50 2.49 9.16
N SER A 24 2.83 2.65 9.12
CA SER A 24 3.50 3.82 8.55
C SER A 24 4.40 3.44 7.36
N PRO A 25 4.56 4.34 6.38
CA PRO A 25 5.57 4.20 5.34
C PRO A 25 6.96 3.99 5.94
N ALA A 26 7.78 3.15 5.31
CA ALA A 26 9.16 2.91 5.75
C ALA A 26 10.12 3.99 5.23
N HIS A 27 9.80 4.60 4.09
CA HIS A 27 10.62 5.64 3.45
C HIS A 27 10.09 7.04 3.78
N ALA A 28 10.90 7.81 4.50
CA ALA A 28 10.54 9.17 4.94
C ALA A 28 10.96 10.28 3.96
N ALA A 29 11.93 10.03 3.08
CA ALA A 29 12.51 11.01 2.16
C ALA A 29 12.99 10.36 0.86
N GLY A 30 13.33 11.20 -0.13
CA GLY A 30 13.81 10.75 -1.44
C GLY A 30 12.68 10.41 -2.42
N PRO A 31 13.00 9.77 -3.56
CA PRO A 31 12.02 9.44 -4.60
C PRO A 31 10.93 8.48 -4.13
N ASP A 32 11.21 7.73 -3.06
CA ASP A 32 10.34 6.70 -2.51
C ASP A 32 9.63 7.13 -1.23
N ALA A 33 9.66 8.41 -0.89
CA ALA A 33 8.95 8.94 0.28
C ALA A 33 7.46 8.56 0.22
N GLY A 34 6.97 7.82 1.22
CA GLY A 34 5.60 7.31 1.28
C GLY A 34 5.43 5.82 0.97
N LEU A 35 6.47 5.13 0.48
CA LEU A 35 6.42 3.67 0.29
C LEU A 35 6.32 2.91 1.61
N TYR A 36 5.38 1.97 1.66
CA TYR A 36 5.31 0.94 2.70
C TYR A 36 6.37 -0.14 2.44
N GLY A 37 7.02 -0.60 3.51
CA GLY A 37 8.06 -1.62 3.44
C GLY A 37 9.41 -1.13 2.92
N THR A 38 10.44 -1.96 3.11
CA THR A 38 11.85 -1.64 2.79
C THR A 38 12.39 -2.40 1.59
N THR A 39 11.55 -3.20 0.92
CA THR A 39 11.95 -3.99 -0.26
C THR A 39 12.17 -3.06 -1.45
N ASP A 40 13.17 -3.37 -2.27
CA ASP A 40 13.43 -2.67 -3.53
C ASP A 40 12.16 -2.63 -4.41
N PRO A 41 11.64 -1.43 -4.76
CA PRO A 41 10.39 -1.28 -5.48
C PRO A 41 10.51 -1.57 -6.98
N THR A 42 11.70 -1.78 -7.53
CA THR A 42 11.97 -1.81 -8.99
C THR A 42 10.98 -2.67 -9.80
N TYR A 43 10.56 -3.81 -9.25
CA TYR A 43 9.70 -4.76 -9.96
C TYR A 43 8.28 -4.87 -9.37
N THR A 44 8.03 -4.35 -8.17
CA THR A 44 6.79 -4.61 -7.42
C THR A 44 6.26 -3.40 -6.66
N GLY A 45 6.86 -2.21 -6.83
CA GLY A 45 6.57 -1.03 -6.03
C GLY A 45 5.09 -0.65 -6.02
N VAL A 46 4.49 -0.47 -7.20
CA VAL A 46 3.07 -0.13 -7.34
C VAL A 46 2.17 -1.23 -6.78
N ASP A 47 2.47 -2.49 -7.09
CA ASP A 47 1.65 -3.63 -6.66
C ASP A 47 1.63 -3.77 -5.14
N HIS A 48 2.81 -3.74 -4.51
CA HIS A 48 2.97 -3.83 -3.06
C HIS A 48 2.36 -2.63 -2.34
N GLN A 49 2.56 -1.43 -2.88
CA GLN A 49 1.98 -0.23 -2.30
C GLN A 49 0.45 -0.25 -2.35
N ALA A 50 -0.13 -0.61 -3.51
CA ALA A 50 -1.56 -0.72 -3.67
C ALA A 50 -2.16 -1.78 -2.74
N LEU A 51 -1.51 -2.94 -2.60
CA LEU A 51 -1.93 -3.99 -1.66
C LEU A 51 -1.84 -3.53 -0.20
N ALA A 52 -0.80 -2.79 0.18
CA ALA A 52 -0.70 -2.23 1.53
C ALA A 52 -1.84 -1.24 1.83
N ILE A 53 -2.14 -0.34 0.88
CA ILE A 53 -3.25 0.61 0.99
C ILE A 53 -4.59 -0.13 1.12
N LEU A 54 -4.86 -1.09 0.24
CA LEU A 54 -6.09 -1.90 0.27
C LEU A 54 -6.20 -2.72 1.55
N GLY A 55 -5.10 -3.29 2.04
CA GLY A 55 -5.07 -4.03 3.29
C GLY A 55 -5.45 -3.17 4.49
N LEU A 56 -4.88 -1.96 4.58
CA LEU A 56 -5.23 -0.99 5.63
C LEU A 56 -6.70 -0.56 5.56
N ASP A 57 -7.17 -0.20 4.36
CA ASP A 57 -8.56 0.19 4.13
C ASP A 57 -9.55 -0.93 4.51
N SER A 58 -9.24 -2.18 4.16
CA SER A 58 -10.09 -3.35 4.45
C SER A 58 -10.34 -3.59 5.94
N VAL A 59 -9.44 -3.10 6.81
CA VAL A 59 -9.55 -3.20 8.27
C VAL A 59 -9.92 -1.87 8.92
N GLY A 60 -10.40 -0.90 8.13
CA GLY A 60 -10.83 0.41 8.61
C GLY A 60 -9.70 1.33 9.08
N VAL A 61 -8.44 1.02 8.75
CA VAL A 61 -7.29 1.86 9.06
C VAL A 61 -7.04 2.80 7.90
N ARG A 62 -7.08 4.11 8.16
CA ARG A 62 -6.88 5.11 7.11
C ARG A 62 -5.42 5.10 6.62
N PRO A 63 -5.15 4.84 5.33
CA PRO A 63 -3.79 4.85 4.79
C PRO A 63 -3.11 6.21 4.95
N ASN A 64 -1.79 6.21 5.07
CA ASN A 64 -1.02 7.45 5.17
C ASN A 64 -1.17 8.28 3.88
N LYS A 65 -1.42 9.59 4.00
CA LYS A 65 -1.58 10.48 2.84
C LYS A 65 -0.35 10.48 1.92
N ALA A 66 0.86 10.37 2.48
CA ALA A 66 2.09 10.27 1.69
C ALA A 66 2.15 8.98 0.87
N ALA A 67 1.61 7.88 1.40
CA ALA A 67 1.55 6.60 0.69
C ALA A 67 0.59 6.66 -0.51
N VAL A 68 -0.58 7.25 -0.32
CA VAL A 68 -1.56 7.47 -1.39
C VAL A 68 -1.01 8.43 -2.44
N LYS A 69 -0.36 9.52 -2.01
CA LYS A 69 0.29 10.47 -2.91
C LYS A 69 1.40 9.78 -3.73
N TRP A 70 2.26 9.00 -3.10
CA TRP A 70 3.31 8.26 -3.79
C TRP A 70 2.71 7.37 -4.88
N LEU A 71 1.62 6.63 -4.56
CA LEU A 71 0.94 5.79 -5.55
C LEU A 71 0.38 6.64 -6.69
N ALA A 72 -0.31 7.75 -6.42
CA ALA A 72 -0.85 8.63 -7.46
C ALA A 72 0.25 9.23 -8.35
N ASP A 73 1.40 9.62 -7.78
CA ASP A 73 2.53 10.15 -8.54
C ASP A 73 3.13 9.12 -9.52
N GLN A 74 2.93 7.82 -9.30
CA GLN A 74 3.38 6.77 -10.21
C GLN A 74 2.54 6.71 -11.50
N GLN A 75 1.38 7.36 -11.57
CA GLN A 75 0.49 7.29 -12.73
C GLN A 75 1.12 7.90 -14.00
N CYS A 76 1.01 7.19 -15.10
CA CYS A 76 1.38 7.65 -16.43
C CYS A 76 0.38 8.73 -16.93
N LEU A 77 0.78 9.52 -17.93
CA LEU A 77 -0.09 10.58 -18.48
C LEU A 77 -1.41 10.05 -19.10
N ASP A 78 -1.43 8.79 -19.50
CA ASP A 78 -2.57 8.10 -20.10
C ASP A 78 -3.41 7.31 -19.06
N GLY A 79 -3.13 7.50 -17.77
CA GLY A 79 -3.84 6.83 -16.69
C GLY A 79 -3.26 5.46 -16.29
N SER A 80 -2.40 4.88 -17.13
CA SER A 80 -1.78 3.59 -16.86
C SER A 80 -0.74 3.65 -15.73
N PHE A 81 -0.31 2.47 -15.27
CA PHE A 81 0.78 2.34 -14.30
C PHE A 81 1.82 1.34 -14.78
N LYS A 82 3.09 1.61 -14.48
CA LYS A 82 4.19 0.62 -14.52
C LYS A 82 4.32 -0.06 -13.16
N SER A 83 5.11 -1.11 -13.06
CA SER A 83 5.46 -1.70 -11.74
C SER A 83 6.18 -0.72 -10.82
N TYR A 84 7.01 0.18 -11.38
CA TYR A 84 7.67 1.29 -10.68
C TYR A 84 8.21 2.32 -11.66
N ARG A 85 8.22 3.60 -11.26
CA ARG A 85 8.85 4.72 -11.95
C ARG A 85 9.84 5.39 -11.01
N VAL A 86 11.13 5.18 -11.30
CA VAL A 86 12.24 5.91 -10.65
C VAL A 86 12.16 7.43 -10.90
N SER A 87 11.58 7.84 -12.02
CA SER A 87 11.34 9.25 -12.36
C SER A 87 9.93 9.42 -12.90
N ILE A 88 9.14 10.25 -12.21
CA ILE A 88 7.76 10.56 -12.58
C ILE A 88 7.66 11.66 -13.64
N ARG A 89 8.79 12.22 -14.08
CA ARG A 89 8.85 13.29 -15.10
C ARG A 89 8.92 12.76 -16.54
N THR A 90 9.13 11.46 -16.72
CA THR A 90 9.19 10.82 -18.03
C THR A 90 7.90 10.10 -18.36
N ALA A 91 7.48 10.13 -19.62
CA ALA A 91 6.40 9.27 -20.09
C ALA A 91 6.76 7.80 -19.86
N CYS A 92 5.75 6.95 -19.64
CA CYS A 92 5.98 5.55 -19.31
C CYS A 92 6.60 4.72 -20.46
N GLY A 93 6.57 5.26 -21.68
CA GLY A 93 6.95 4.56 -22.90
C GLY A 93 5.90 3.52 -23.30
N PRO A 94 6.06 2.89 -24.47
CA PRO A 94 5.24 1.74 -24.85
C PRO A 94 5.48 0.56 -23.90
N SER A 95 4.52 -0.36 -23.82
CA SER A 95 4.71 -1.64 -23.13
C SER A 95 5.76 -2.48 -23.86
N ASP A 96 6.68 -3.06 -23.11
CA ASP A 96 7.72 -3.96 -23.59
C ASP A 96 7.78 -5.18 -22.68
N ALA A 97 7.11 -6.25 -23.12
CA ALA A 97 7.04 -7.50 -22.37
C ALA A 97 8.38 -8.23 -22.30
N VAL A 98 9.30 -8.01 -23.26
CA VAL A 98 10.61 -8.69 -23.28
C VAL A 98 11.49 -8.14 -22.16
N ASN A 99 11.44 -6.81 -21.98
CA ASN A 99 12.23 -6.12 -20.96
C ASN A 99 11.43 -5.81 -19.68
N SER A 100 10.21 -6.36 -19.55
CA SER A 100 9.30 -6.12 -18.43
C SER A 100 9.13 -4.63 -18.10
N SER A 101 8.96 -3.81 -19.14
CA SER A 101 8.92 -2.36 -19.03
C SER A 101 7.66 -1.76 -19.67
N GLY A 102 7.44 -0.47 -19.41
CA GLY A 102 6.21 0.23 -19.81
C GLY A 102 4.98 -0.14 -18.96
N PRO A 103 3.78 0.27 -19.42
CA PRO A 103 2.52 0.01 -18.72
C PRO A 103 2.29 -1.48 -18.44
N ASN A 104 1.81 -1.77 -17.23
CA ASN A 104 1.49 -3.08 -16.70
C ASN A 104 0.04 -3.12 -16.24
N THR A 105 -0.72 -4.11 -16.70
CA THR A 105 -2.15 -4.24 -16.42
C THR A 105 -2.45 -4.56 -14.96
N ASN A 106 -1.64 -5.40 -14.31
CA ASN A 106 -1.82 -5.73 -12.88
C ASN A 106 -1.58 -4.51 -12.01
N SER A 107 -0.48 -3.79 -12.26
CA SER A 107 -0.17 -2.56 -11.54
C SER A 107 -1.23 -1.49 -11.76
N THR A 108 -1.76 -1.37 -12.98
CA THR A 108 -2.85 -0.44 -13.30
C THR A 108 -4.13 -0.81 -12.55
N ALA A 109 -4.52 -2.08 -12.55
CA ALA A 109 -5.73 -2.53 -11.88
C ALA A 109 -5.64 -2.35 -10.35
N LEU A 110 -4.52 -2.76 -9.74
CA LEU A 110 -4.31 -2.62 -8.30
C LEU A 110 -4.26 -1.15 -7.88
N ALA A 111 -3.55 -0.30 -8.64
CA ALA A 111 -3.47 1.13 -8.34
C ALA A 111 -4.85 1.79 -8.43
N ALA A 112 -5.65 1.48 -9.46
CA ALA A 112 -7.00 2.02 -9.60
C ALA A 112 -7.90 1.63 -8.42
N LEU A 113 -7.84 0.36 -7.98
CA LEU A 113 -8.58 -0.11 -6.81
C LEU A 113 -8.16 0.63 -5.52
N ALA A 114 -6.85 0.76 -5.29
CA ALA A 114 -6.31 1.42 -4.10
C ALA A 114 -6.61 2.93 -4.07
N LEU A 115 -6.50 3.61 -5.22
CA LEU A 115 -6.86 5.03 -5.32
C LEU A 115 -8.36 5.23 -5.05
N ASN A 116 -9.22 4.40 -5.66
CA ASN A 116 -10.66 4.48 -5.44
C ASN A 116 -11.05 4.25 -3.97
N ALA A 117 -10.45 3.25 -3.31
CA ALA A 117 -10.67 2.97 -1.89
C ALA A 117 -10.33 4.18 -0.99
N THR A 118 -9.38 5.01 -1.40
CA THR A 118 -8.94 6.19 -0.65
C THR A 118 -9.63 7.50 -1.07
N GLY A 119 -10.64 7.43 -1.94
CA GLY A 119 -11.37 8.59 -2.46
C GLY A 119 -10.60 9.39 -3.51
N ASN A 120 -9.58 8.79 -4.12
CA ASN A 120 -8.84 9.35 -5.25
C ASN A 120 -9.25 8.62 -6.53
N THR A 121 -9.06 9.23 -7.69
CA THR A 121 -9.36 8.58 -8.97
C THR A 121 -8.06 8.44 -9.75
N ALA A 122 -7.79 7.24 -10.24
CA ALA A 122 -6.83 7.06 -11.32
C ALA A 122 -7.41 7.80 -12.55
N GLN A 123 -6.67 8.79 -13.06
CA GLN A 123 -7.07 9.57 -14.24
C GLN A 123 -7.24 8.70 -15.48
#